data_AF-A0A9D6M047-F1
#
_entry.id   AF-A0A9D6M047-F1
#
_cell.length_a   1.000
_cell.length_b   1.000
_cell.length_c   1.000
_cell.angle_alpha   90.00
_cell.angle_beta   90.00
_cell.angle_gamma   90.00
#
_symmetry.space_group_name_H-M   'P 1'
#
loop_
_entity.id
_entity.type
_entity.pdbx_description
1 polymer ?
#
loop_
_entity_poly.entity_id
_entity_poly.type
_entity_poly.pdbx_seq_one_letter_code
_entity_poly.pdbx_strand_id
1 'polypeptide(L)' 'MAEENNNLQLLLLRHGESHYNLDGSGGFDSALTKVGIDQARRVAPYLARNFQIAALYSSTSR' A
#
# COMPACT_ATOMS: atom_id res chain seq x y z
N MET A 1 -1.36 11.71 36.23
CA MET A 1 -0.41 10.97 35.36
C MET A 1 -1.24 10.46 34.20
N ALA A 2 -1.13 11.10 33.03
CA ALA A 2 -1.87 10.63 31.85
C ALA A 2 -1.18 9.35 31.36
N GLU A 3 -1.98 8.33 31.10
CA GLU A 3 -1.53 7.03 30.59
C GLU A 3 -0.94 7.24 29.18
N GLU A 4 0.34 6.91 29.01
CA GLU A 4 1.00 6.99 27.72
C GLU A 4 0.48 5.83 26.85
N ASN A 5 -0.50 6.11 26.00
CA ASN A 5 -1.09 5.11 25.11
C ASN A 5 -0.09 4.67 24.04
N ASN A 6 0.72 3.64 24.35
CA ASN A 6 1.60 2.95 23.41
C ASN A 6 0.80 1.99 22.50
N ASN A 7 -0.22 2.52 21.82
CA ASN A 7 -1.00 1.74 20.86
C ASN A 7 -0.19 1.54 19.58
N LEU A 8 0.36 0.34 19.42
CA LEU A 8 0.96 -0.10 18.17
C LEU A 8 -0.14 -0.27 17.10
N GLN A 9 0.01 0.40 15.96
CA GLN A 9 -0.89 0.27 14.82
C GLN A 9 -0.19 -0.44 13.66
N LEU A 10 -0.83 -1.49 13.14
CA LEU A 10 -0.39 -2.17 11.92
C LEU A 10 -1.31 -1.78 10.76
N LEU A 11 -0.73 -1.13 9.75
CA LEU A 11 -1.44 -0.77 8.52
C LEU A 11 -1.17 -1.84 7.45
N LEU A 12 -2.22 -2.48 6.97
CA LEU A 12 -2.15 -3.45 5.87
C LEU A 12 -2.57 -2.77 4.56
N LEU A 13 -1.69 -2.77 3.57
CA LEU A 13 -1.95 -2.19 2.25
C LEU A 13 -1.66 -3.22 1.16
N ARG A 14 -2.62 -3.40 0.25
CA ARG A 14 -2.45 -4.20 -0.97
C ARG A 14 -2.02 -3.29 -2.12
N HIS A 15 -1.22 -3.82 -3.04
CA HIS A 15 -0.92 -3.16 -4.31
C HIS A 15 -2.20 -2.87 -5.12
N GLY A 16 -2.14 -1.87 -6.00
CA GLY A 16 -3.25 -1.55 -6.92
C GLY A 16 -3.45 -2.61 -8.00
N GLU A 17 -4.38 -2.39 -8.91
CA GLU A 17 -4.59 -3.29 -10.06
C GLU A 17 -3.31 -3.55 -10.87
N SER A 18 -2.98 -4.82 -11.11
CA SER A 18 -1.92 -5.26 -12.02
C SER A 18 -2.47 -5.80 -13.34
N HIS A 19 -1.61 -5.92 -14.35
CA HIS A 19 -1.96 -6.57 -15.61
C HIS A 19 -2.45 -8.02 -15.38
N TYR A 20 -1.88 -8.73 -14.41
CA TYR A 20 -2.36 -10.06 -14.05
C TYR A 20 -3.78 -10.05 -13.48
N ASN A 21 -4.16 -9.02 -12.72
CA ASN A 21 -5.55 -8.86 -12.26
C ASN A 21 -6.51 -8.58 -13.41
N LEU A 22 -6.06 -7.81 -14.41
CA LEU A 22 -6.87 -7.36 -15.53
C LEU A 22 -7.11 -8.46 -16.56
N ASP A 23 -6.06 -9.15 -16.99
CA ASP A 23 -6.10 -10.08 -18.12
C ASP A 23 -5.25 -11.35 -17.94
N GLY A 24 -4.61 -11.53 -16.79
CA GLY A 24 -3.74 -12.68 -16.49
C GLY A 24 -2.33 -12.59 -17.07
N SER A 25 -1.94 -11.47 -17.69
CA SER A 25 -0.59 -11.28 -18.22
C SER A 25 0.43 -10.83 -17.16
N GLY A 26 1.73 -11.01 -17.45
CA GLY A 26 2.84 -10.56 -16.59
C GLY A 26 3.22 -11.50 -15.43
N GLY A 27 2.40 -12.51 -15.12
CA GLY A 27 2.74 -13.55 -14.13
C GLY A 27 2.94 -13.03 -12.70
N PHE A 28 3.92 -13.60 -11.99
CA PHE A 28 4.16 -13.32 -10.56
C PHE A 28 4.62 -11.87 -10.28
N ASP A 29 5.37 -11.26 -11.20
CA ASP A 29 5.90 -9.89 -11.09
C ASP A 29 5.22 -8.97 -12.11
N SER A 30 3.89 -9.13 -12.23
CA SER A 30 3.09 -8.37 -13.18
C SER A 30 3.00 -6.91 -12.77
N ALA A 31 3.41 -6.03 -13.68
CA ALA A 31 3.39 -4.59 -13.46
C ALA A 31 1.98 -4.06 -13.13
N LEU A 32 1.94 -2.98 -12.37
CA LEU A 32 0.71 -2.23 -12.12
C LEU A 32 0.17 -1.60 -13.41
N THR A 33 -1.15 -1.64 -13.59
CA THR A 33 -1.79 -0.86 -14.64
C THR A 33 -1.74 0.64 -14.28
N LYS A 34 -2.07 1.51 -15.24
CA LYS A 34 -2.27 2.93 -14.94
C LYS A 34 -3.30 3.13 -13.81
N VAL A 35 -4.35 2.32 -13.78
CA VAL A 35 -5.38 2.35 -12.73
C VAL A 35 -4.77 1.97 -11.38
N GLY A 36 -3.96 0.91 -11.32
CA GLY A 36 -3.26 0.51 -10.10
C GLY A 36 -2.31 1.57 -9.55
N ILE A 37 -1.57 2.25 -10.42
CA ILE A 37 -0.71 3.38 -10.04
C ILE A 37 -1.54 4.55 -9.51
N ASP A 38 -2.64 4.90 -10.17
CA ASP A 38 -3.50 5.99 -9.75
C ASP A 38 -4.23 5.68 -8.43
N GLN A 39 -4.56 4.41 -8.15
CA GLN A 39 -5.05 3.97 -6.84
C GLN A 39 -4.01 4.23 -5.73
N ALA A 40 -2.75 3.84 -5.95
CA ALA A 40 -1.67 4.09 -4.99
C ALA A 40 -1.47 5.60 -4.74
N ARG A 41 -1.51 6.41 -5.80
CA ARG A 41 -1.40 7.88 -5.69
C ARG A 41 -2.55 8.51 -4.92
N ARG A 42 -3.77 7.98 -5.02
CA ARG A 42 -4.94 8.50 -4.30
C ARG A 42 -4.91 8.14 -2.82
N VAL A 43 -4.39 6.97 -2.45
CA VAL A 43 -4.33 6.55 -1.05
C VAL A 43 -3.19 7.23 -0.29
N ALA A 44 -2.07 7.53 -0.95
CA ALA A 44 -0.90 8.17 -0.35
C ALA A 44 -1.22 9.43 0.49
N PRO A 45 -1.97 10.44 -0.01
CA PRO A 45 -2.29 11.63 0.77
C PRO A 45 -3.23 11.34 1.95
N TYR A 46 -4.09 10.32 1.86
CA TYR A 46 -4.90 9.90 3.01
C TYR A 46 -4.01 9.30 4.10
N LEU A 47 -3.08 8.41 3.73
CA LEU A 47 -2.17 7.79 4.69
C LEU A 47 -1.27 8.84 5.37
N ALA A 48 -0.69 9.74 4.59
CA ALA A 48 0.21 10.79 5.10
C ALA A 48 -0.48 11.75 6.08
N ARG A 49 -1.79 12.01 5.91
CA ARG A 49 -2.53 12.91 6.80
C ARG A 49 -3.00 12.25 8.09
N ASN A 50 -3.26 10.95 8.06
CA ASN A 50 -3.96 10.27 9.16
C ASN A 50 -3.04 9.39 10.01
N PHE A 51 -1.84 9.06 9.54
CA PHE A 51 -0.94 8.15 10.23
C PHE A 51 0.49 8.66 10.26
N GLN A 52 1.16 8.45 11.40
CA GLN A 52 2.61 8.59 11.52
C GLN A 52 3.24 7.21 11.26
N ILE A 53 3.82 7.03 10.08
CA ILE A 53 4.38 5.74 9.66
C ILE A 53 5.84 5.67 10.11
N ALA A 54 6.12 4.84 11.12
CA ALA A 54 7.48 4.66 11.65
C ALA A 54 8.34 3.72 10.78
N ALA A 55 7.71 2.77 10.08
CA ALA A 55 8.41 1.80 9.24
C ALA A 55 7.51 1.33 8.08
N LEU A 56 8.14 0.95 6.97
CA LEU A 56 7.49 0.37 5.79
C LEU A 56 8.11 -1.00 5.48
N TYR A 57 7.26 -1.99 5.26
CA TYR A 57 7.63 -3.33 4.82
C TYR A 57 6.84 -3.67 3.56
N SER A 58 7.51 -4.23 2.56
CA SER A 58 6.92 -4.60 1.27
C SER A 58 7.43 -5.96 0.82
N SER A 59 6.68 -6.63 -0.06
CA SER A 59 7.19 -7.77 -0.81
C SER A 59 8.31 -7.34 -1.77
N THR A 60 8.98 -8.32 -2.37
CA THR A 60 10.08 -8.10 -3.33
C THR A 60 9.61 -7.86 -4.77
N SER A 61 8.30 -7.97 -5.04
CA SER A 61 7.71 -7.74 -6.36
C SER A 61 7.86 -6.26 -6.77
N ARG A 62 8.16 -6.01 -8.05
CA ARG A 62 8.51 -4.68 -8.57
C ARG A 62 7.46 -4.08 -9.48
#